data_AF-A0A937ZLT9-F1
#
_entry.id   AF-A0A937ZLT9-F1
#
_cell.length_a   1.000
_cell.length_b   1.000
_cell.length_c   1.000
_cell.angle_alpha   90.00
_cell.angle_beta   90.00
_cell.angle_gamma   90.00
#
_symmetry.space_group_name_H-M   'P 1'
#
loop_
_entity.id
_entity.type
_entity.pdbx_description
1 polymer ?
#
loop_
_entity_poly.entity_id
_entity_poly.type
_entity_poly.pdbx_seq_one_letter_code
_entity_poly.pdbx_strand_id
1 'polypeptide(L)'
;MVQAYRLGLDIGTNSIGWCALKLDEAEKPVGILDIGVRIFSDSRDPQSGTSLATERRGPRQQRRRRDRYLDRREGFMAALVRHGLMPADPAERKKLEALDPYELRGRGLDEALSPFEFGRALFHLNQRRGFKSNRKAERKAGEDSKGLKAGIGKLHEAMRESGARTLGEYLWRNFRKDRPVRRREAVRARARRVGAKNEYDMYAAREMYEAEFDALWAAQVAHHKDALTDRARDDLRRILFFQRLLKPVPVGKCRLVPEDERAPDALPLAQRFRMLQELANLEWRTVDLIRHRLAPAQRDNILKKLERTGKLSFDRIRGILGLDAGVSFNLESVKRKDLNGNKTGAVLAHKARFGKAWWDFSLDRQAAIVERLLAEENEQILLDWLRAECGVDGDAAREIADASLPPGHSSLGRVALGKIVPVMEAATDPAVPAAVIRYAQAAAAAGYHHSDHRTGEVFAQLPYYGQVLERQTAFGTGKLEDSDEKRYGRVGNPTVHVGLNQLRRVVNAVVAAHGAPQSIVVETARELKLTWEKRKEIEREQAANQGKNDERRKELAELGQRDTYDNRMRLRL
;
A
#
# COMPACT_ATOMS: atom_id res chain seq x y z
N MET A 1 -53.49 0.51 19.05
CA MET A 1 -52.22 1.26 19.21
C MET A 1 -51.08 0.27 19.14
N VAL A 2 -50.02 0.57 18.39
CA VAL A 2 -48.81 -0.26 18.39
C VAL A 2 -48.16 -0.13 19.77
N GLN A 3 -47.81 -1.25 20.40
CA GLN A 3 -47.18 -1.26 21.73
C GLN A 3 -45.84 -0.51 21.67
N ALA A 4 -45.67 0.51 22.52
CA ALA A 4 -44.38 1.20 22.65
C ALA A 4 -43.33 0.26 23.25
N TYR A 5 -42.14 0.23 22.64
CA TYR A 5 -41.03 -0.61 23.07
C TYR A 5 -39.63 -0.01 22.79
N ARG A 6 -38.65 -0.44 23.58
CA ARG A 6 -37.22 -0.18 23.39
C ARG A 6 -36.52 -1.44 22.91
N LEU A 7 -35.66 -1.33 21.90
CA LEU A 7 -34.87 -2.45 21.37
C LEU A 7 -33.44 -2.42 21.93
N GLY A 8 -33.10 -3.38 22.78
CA GLY A 8 -31.72 -3.65 23.21
C GLY A 8 -31.03 -4.59 22.24
N LEU A 9 -29.76 -4.31 21.91
CA LEU A 9 -28.93 -5.11 21.00
C LEU A 9 -27.54 -5.36 21.61
N ASP A 10 -27.18 -6.63 21.72
CA ASP A 10 -25.81 -7.09 22.02
C ASP A 10 -25.21 -7.69 20.74
N ILE A 11 -24.14 -7.05 20.23
CA ILE A 11 -23.55 -7.39 18.93
C ILE A 11 -22.19 -8.04 19.15
N GLY A 12 -22.16 -9.37 19.04
CA GLY A 12 -20.95 -10.17 19.01
C GLY A 12 -20.38 -10.36 17.60
N THR A 13 -19.24 -11.06 17.51
CA THR A 13 -18.65 -11.43 16.22
C THR A 13 -19.48 -12.46 15.45
N ASN A 14 -20.15 -13.38 16.16
CA ASN A 14 -20.88 -14.53 15.61
C ASN A 14 -22.32 -14.64 16.13
N SER A 15 -22.78 -13.66 16.92
CA SER A 15 -24.11 -13.65 17.51
C SER A 15 -24.63 -12.23 17.64
N ILE A 16 -25.94 -12.05 17.54
CA ILE A 16 -26.63 -10.83 17.93
C ILE A 16 -27.75 -11.21 18.89
N GLY A 17 -27.57 -10.87 20.17
CA GLY A 17 -28.64 -10.91 21.15
C GLY A 17 -29.52 -9.68 20.99
N TRP A 18 -30.84 -9.84 21.08
CA TRP A 18 -31.78 -8.73 21.00
C TRP A 18 -32.94 -8.91 21.96
N CYS A 19 -33.41 -7.81 22.56
CA CYS A 19 -34.52 -7.79 23.50
C CYS A 19 -35.40 -6.58 23.24
N ALA A 20 -36.69 -6.80 22.99
CA ALA A 20 -37.71 -5.77 22.91
C ALA A 20 -38.38 -5.61 24.28
N LEU A 21 -38.24 -4.44 24.90
CA LEU A 21 -38.81 -4.12 26.21
C LEU A 21 -40.04 -3.24 26.05
N LYS A 22 -41.20 -3.66 26.57
CA LYS A 22 -42.41 -2.82 26.63
C LYS A 22 -42.14 -1.58 27.46
N LEU A 23 -42.63 -0.44 26.99
CA LEU A 23 -42.54 0.84 27.69
C LEU A 23 -43.92 1.28 28.18
N ASP A 24 -43.94 1.93 29.35
CA ASP A 24 -45.08 2.74 29.79
C ASP A 24 -45.08 4.13 29.14
N GLU A 25 -46.04 4.97 29.50
CA GLU A 25 -46.16 6.36 29.01
C GLU A 25 -44.96 7.25 29.42
N ALA A 26 -44.20 6.85 30.45
CA ALA A 26 -43.01 7.54 30.91
C ALA A 26 -41.71 6.96 30.29
N GLU A 27 -41.82 6.14 29.24
CA GLU A 27 -40.72 5.45 28.56
C GLU A 27 -39.87 4.54 29.48
N LYS A 28 -40.47 4.04 30.57
CA LYS A 28 -39.81 3.10 31.48
C LYS A 28 -40.11 1.66 31.06
N PRO A 29 -39.11 0.75 31.07
CA PRO A 29 -39.34 -0.66 30.83
C PRO A 29 -40.27 -1.26 31.88
N VAL A 30 -41.39 -1.83 31.45
CA VAL A 30 -42.40 -2.47 32.32
C VAL A 30 -42.54 -3.98 32.07
N GLY A 31 -41.89 -4.50 31.03
CA GLY A 31 -41.88 -5.93 30.76
C GLY A 31 -41.12 -6.27 29.48
N ILE A 32 -40.91 -7.56 29.26
CA ILE A 32 -40.33 -8.07 28.00
C ILE A 32 -41.46 -8.26 27.01
N LEU A 33 -41.33 -7.66 25.83
CA LEU A 33 -42.21 -7.89 24.68
C LEU A 33 -41.78 -9.15 23.95
N ASP A 34 -40.49 -9.25 23.64
CA ASP A 34 -39.91 -10.35 22.87
C ASP A 34 -38.38 -10.37 23.06
N ILE A 35 -37.73 -11.51 22.84
CA ILE A 35 -36.28 -11.66 22.98
C ILE A 35 -35.78 -12.79 22.07
N GLY A 36 -34.55 -12.66 21.56
CA GLY A 36 -33.93 -13.73 20.80
C GLY A 36 -32.43 -13.56 20.61
N VAL A 37 -31.82 -14.59 20.03
CA VAL A 37 -30.40 -14.57 19.64
C VAL A 37 -30.27 -15.06 18.20
N ARG A 38 -29.64 -14.25 17.36
CA ARG A 38 -29.29 -14.63 15.99
C ARG A 38 -27.83 -15.11 15.96
N ILE A 39 -27.62 -16.41 15.73
CA ILE A 39 -26.29 -17.00 15.57
C ILE A 39 -25.94 -17.09 14.08
N PHE A 40 -24.70 -16.77 13.73
CA PHE A 40 -24.17 -16.85 12.35
C PHE A 40 -22.67 -17.16 12.34
N SER A 41 -22.20 -17.73 11.23
CA SER A 41 -20.78 -18.11 11.07
C SER A 41 -19.87 -16.89 10.87
N ASP A 42 -18.66 -16.91 11.45
CA ASP A 42 -17.60 -15.95 11.12
C ASP A 42 -17.13 -16.14 9.67
N SER A 43 -16.65 -15.08 9.04
CA SER A 43 -16.03 -15.11 7.72
C SER A 43 -14.51 -15.39 7.76
N ARG A 44 -14.07 -16.04 8.83
CA ARG A 44 -12.67 -16.35 9.13
C ARG A 44 -12.53 -17.85 9.39
N ASP A 45 -11.38 -18.36 9.00
CA ASP A 45 -10.99 -19.73 9.33
C ASP A 45 -10.75 -19.86 10.85
N PRO A 46 -11.36 -20.85 11.53
CA PRO A 46 -11.27 -20.99 12.98
C PRO A 46 -9.87 -21.29 13.51
N GLN A 47 -8.99 -21.91 12.70
CA GLN A 47 -7.68 -22.38 13.13
C GLN A 47 -6.59 -21.32 12.91
N SER A 48 -6.62 -20.65 11.77
CA SER A 48 -5.64 -19.64 11.36
C SER A 48 -6.05 -18.21 11.71
N GLY A 49 -7.35 -17.98 11.99
CA GLY A 49 -7.93 -16.65 12.19
C GLY A 49 -7.90 -15.76 10.95
N THR A 50 -7.46 -16.31 9.80
CA THR A 50 -7.38 -15.57 8.55
C THR A 50 -8.73 -15.52 7.84
N SER A 51 -8.97 -14.47 7.05
CA SER A 51 -10.22 -14.42 6.28
C SER A 51 -10.21 -15.50 5.19
N LEU A 52 -11.33 -16.21 5.04
CA LEU A 52 -11.58 -17.17 3.95
C LEU A 52 -11.36 -16.54 2.56
N ALA A 53 -11.57 -15.22 2.42
CA ALA A 53 -11.29 -14.49 1.20
C ALA A 53 -9.79 -14.37 0.88
N THR A 54 -8.92 -14.34 1.90
CA THR A 54 -7.46 -14.35 1.77
C THR A 54 -6.97 -15.72 1.32
N GLU A 55 -7.48 -16.79 1.92
CA GLU A 55 -7.15 -18.16 1.54
C GLU A 55 -7.55 -18.46 0.09
N ARG A 56 -8.71 -17.97 -0.37
CA ARG A 56 -9.12 -18.09 -1.78
C ARG A 56 -8.22 -17.29 -2.74
N ARG A 57 -7.58 -16.20 -2.27
CA ARG A 57 -6.83 -15.26 -3.12
C ARG A 57 -5.53 -15.88 -3.64
N GLY A 58 -4.78 -16.59 -2.80
CA GLY A 58 -3.49 -17.21 -3.16
C GLY A 58 -3.60 -18.24 -4.30
N PRO A 59 -4.40 -19.30 -4.14
CA PRO A 59 -4.63 -20.30 -5.18
C PRO A 59 -5.21 -19.70 -6.47
N ARG A 60 -6.11 -18.71 -6.37
CA ARG A 60 -6.62 -17.99 -7.55
C ARG A 60 -5.52 -17.26 -8.31
N GLN A 61 -4.56 -16.66 -7.60
CA GLN A 61 -3.41 -16.01 -8.25
C GLN A 61 -2.50 -17.04 -8.94
N GLN A 62 -2.25 -18.18 -8.30
CA GLN A 62 -1.45 -19.27 -8.87
C GLN A 62 -2.09 -19.85 -10.14
N ARG A 63 -3.40 -20.15 -10.11
CA ARG A 63 -4.16 -20.59 -11.30
C ARG A 63 -4.05 -19.59 -12.44
N ARG A 64 -4.36 -18.31 -12.19
CA ARG A 64 -4.23 -17.24 -13.19
C ARG A 64 -2.81 -17.13 -13.77
N ARG A 65 -1.77 -17.33 -12.96
CA ARG A 65 -0.38 -17.32 -13.43
C ARG A 65 -0.09 -18.51 -14.35
N ARG A 66 -0.60 -19.70 -14.01
CA ARG A 66 -0.46 -20.92 -14.81
C ARG A 66 -1.20 -20.78 -16.13
N ASP A 67 -2.46 -20.37 -16.12
CA ASP A 67 -3.28 -20.23 -17.32
C ASP A 67 -2.64 -19.26 -18.31
N ARG A 68 -2.25 -18.06 -17.84
CA ARG A 68 -1.53 -17.07 -18.66
C ARG A 68 -0.16 -17.55 -19.16
N TYR A 69 0.48 -18.47 -18.45
CA TYR A 69 1.72 -19.08 -18.91
C TYR A 69 1.45 -20.06 -20.05
N LEU A 70 0.41 -20.89 -19.92
CA LEU A 70 -0.01 -21.84 -20.95
C LEU A 70 -0.49 -21.10 -22.21
N ASP A 71 -1.40 -20.13 -22.06
CA ASP A 71 -1.91 -19.32 -23.18
C ASP A 71 -0.77 -18.65 -23.95
N ARG A 72 0.19 -18.05 -23.22
CA ARG A 72 1.35 -17.43 -23.85
C ARG A 72 2.24 -18.45 -24.55
N ARG A 73 2.49 -19.60 -23.93
CA ARG A 73 3.31 -20.66 -24.52
C ARG A 73 2.70 -21.20 -25.80
N GLU A 74 1.40 -21.44 -25.80
CA GLU A 74 0.65 -21.91 -26.97
C GLU A 74 0.61 -20.84 -28.06
N GLY A 75 0.24 -19.61 -27.73
CA GLY A 75 0.22 -18.49 -28.67
C GLY A 75 1.60 -18.19 -29.26
N PHE A 76 2.66 -18.28 -28.47
CA PHE A 76 4.03 -18.09 -28.95
C PHE A 76 4.47 -19.22 -29.88
N MET A 77 4.15 -20.47 -29.55
CA MET A 77 4.40 -21.61 -30.44
C MET A 77 3.67 -21.44 -31.78
N ALA A 78 2.38 -21.08 -31.75
CA ALA A 78 1.60 -20.85 -32.96
C ALA A 78 2.14 -19.68 -33.80
N ALA A 79 2.64 -18.61 -33.15
CA ALA A 79 3.28 -17.50 -33.84
C ALA A 79 4.61 -17.91 -34.49
N LEU A 80 5.45 -18.68 -33.79
CA LEU A 80 6.70 -19.19 -34.36
C LEU A 80 6.44 -20.09 -35.60
N VAL A 81 5.44 -20.97 -35.53
CA VAL A 81 5.05 -21.82 -36.69
C VAL A 81 4.59 -20.96 -37.86
N ARG A 82 3.72 -19.98 -37.59
CA ARG A 82 3.17 -19.07 -38.62
C ARG A 82 4.25 -18.29 -39.36
N HIS A 83 5.29 -17.86 -38.64
CA HIS A 83 6.42 -17.11 -39.20
C HIS A 83 7.56 -18.02 -39.70
N GLY A 84 7.35 -19.34 -39.80
CA GLY A 84 8.34 -20.28 -40.33
C GLY A 84 9.55 -20.53 -39.41
N LEU A 85 9.49 -20.11 -38.14
CA LEU A 85 10.56 -20.29 -37.15
C LEU A 85 10.40 -21.58 -36.34
N MET A 86 9.37 -22.37 -36.62
CA MET A 86 9.16 -23.65 -35.94
C MET A 86 8.40 -24.61 -36.86
N PRO A 87 8.71 -25.92 -36.85
CA PRO A 87 7.99 -26.88 -37.69
C PRO A 87 6.48 -26.91 -37.39
N ALA A 88 5.65 -27.01 -38.42
CA ALA A 88 4.21 -27.20 -38.24
C ALA A 88 3.91 -28.57 -37.62
N ASP A 89 4.66 -29.61 -38.02
CA ASP A 89 4.55 -30.95 -37.47
C ASP A 89 5.02 -31.02 -35.99
N PRO A 90 4.16 -31.48 -35.05
CA PRO A 90 4.56 -31.74 -33.69
C PRO A 90 5.75 -32.70 -33.52
N ALA A 91 5.91 -33.70 -34.39
CA ALA A 91 7.00 -34.68 -34.26
C ALA A 91 8.36 -34.05 -34.58
N GLU A 92 8.47 -33.27 -35.66
CA GLU A 92 9.67 -32.47 -35.96
C GLU A 92 9.97 -31.44 -34.87
N ARG A 93 8.93 -30.78 -34.32
CA ARG A 93 9.10 -29.88 -33.16
C ARG A 93 9.71 -30.57 -31.95
N LYS A 94 9.33 -31.82 -31.70
CA LYS A 94 9.81 -32.59 -30.55
C LYS A 94 11.32 -32.83 -30.62
N LYS A 95 11.87 -33.03 -31.82
CA LYS A 95 13.32 -33.24 -32.03
C LYS A 95 14.16 -32.04 -31.56
N LEU A 96 13.63 -30.82 -31.68
CA LEU A 96 14.31 -29.59 -31.25
C LEU A 96 14.49 -29.48 -29.72
N GLU A 97 13.81 -30.31 -28.92
CA GLU A 97 14.02 -30.33 -27.47
C GLU A 97 15.43 -30.82 -27.08
N ALA A 98 16.05 -31.63 -27.92
CA ALA A 98 17.41 -32.14 -27.71
C ALA A 98 18.49 -31.04 -27.84
N LEU A 99 18.18 -29.96 -28.55
CA LEU A 99 19.08 -28.82 -28.72
C LEU A 99 19.14 -27.99 -27.44
N ASP A 100 20.36 -27.64 -27.02
CA ASP A 100 20.58 -26.79 -25.86
C ASP A 100 20.19 -25.33 -26.20
N PRO A 101 19.12 -24.81 -25.61
CA PRO A 101 18.68 -23.46 -25.92
C PRO A 101 19.67 -22.39 -25.44
N TYR A 102 20.51 -22.65 -24.43
CA TYR A 102 21.51 -21.67 -24.01
C TYR A 102 22.62 -21.55 -25.04
N GLU A 103 23.07 -22.67 -25.58
CA GLU A 103 24.04 -22.68 -26.68
C GLU A 103 23.53 -21.91 -27.90
N LEU A 104 22.30 -22.19 -28.34
CA LEU A 104 21.70 -21.48 -29.47
C LEU A 104 21.58 -19.97 -29.21
N ARG A 105 21.21 -19.57 -27.98
CA ARG A 105 21.14 -18.16 -27.57
C ARG A 105 22.51 -17.48 -27.48
N GLY A 106 23.58 -18.24 -27.27
CA GLY A 106 24.95 -17.72 -27.25
C GLY A 106 25.54 -17.61 -28.66
N ARG A 107 25.57 -18.73 -29.40
CA ARG A 107 26.15 -18.81 -30.76
C ARG A 107 25.36 -18.01 -31.79
N GLY A 108 24.04 -17.89 -31.63
CA GLY A 108 23.20 -17.09 -32.54
C GLY A 108 23.46 -15.58 -32.54
N LEU A 109 24.43 -15.10 -31.76
CA LEU A 109 24.94 -13.74 -31.85
C LEU A 109 26.07 -13.59 -32.88
N ASP A 110 26.75 -14.69 -33.23
CA ASP A 110 27.95 -14.70 -34.08
C ASP A 110 27.77 -15.58 -35.33
N GLU A 111 26.91 -16.59 -35.25
CA GLU A 111 26.70 -17.59 -36.29
C GLU A 111 25.26 -17.58 -36.81
N ALA A 112 25.07 -17.90 -38.09
CA ALA A 112 23.74 -18.12 -38.64
C ALA A 112 23.13 -19.41 -38.08
N LEU A 113 22.00 -19.30 -37.38
CA LEU A 113 21.21 -20.45 -36.95
C LEU A 113 20.22 -20.82 -38.06
N SER A 114 19.81 -22.08 -38.16
CA SER A 114 18.63 -22.40 -38.97
C SER A 114 17.37 -21.73 -38.38
N PRO A 115 16.31 -21.50 -39.18
CA PRO A 115 15.08 -20.90 -38.69
C PRO A 115 14.48 -21.60 -37.45
N PHE A 116 14.57 -22.94 -37.41
CA PHE A 116 14.03 -23.75 -36.31
C PHE A 116 14.92 -23.75 -35.07
N GLU A 117 16.24 -23.64 -35.23
CA GLU A 117 17.17 -23.40 -34.12
C GLU A 117 16.93 -22.01 -33.52
N PHE A 118 16.75 -21.00 -34.36
CA PHE A 118 16.42 -19.65 -33.88
C PHE A 118 15.08 -19.64 -33.14
N GLY A 119 14.04 -20.27 -33.68
CA GLY A 119 12.77 -20.39 -32.95
C GLY A 119 12.88 -21.18 -31.66
N ARG A 120 13.73 -22.20 -31.58
CA ARG A 120 14.04 -22.92 -30.33
C ARG A 120 14.69 -22.01 -29.29
N ALA A 121 15.64 -21.17 -29.70
CA ALA A 121 16.27 -20.17 -28.84
C ALA A 121 15.23 -19.18 -28.27
N LEU A 122 14.37 -18.62 -29.14
CA LEU A 122 13.31 -17.70 -28.72
C LEU A 122 12.26 -18.37 -27.84
N PHE A 123 11.84 -19.61 -28.16
CA PHE A 123 10.86 -20.36 -27.37
C PHE A 123 11.33 -20.60 -25.93
N HIS A 124 12.63 -20.71 -25.70
CA HIS A 124 13.18 -20.86 -24.36
C HIS A 124 12.98 -19.58 -23.51
N LEU A 125 13.08 -18.38 -24.10
CA LEU A 125 12.81 -17.11 -23.40
C LEU A 125 11.39 -17.08 -22.81
N ASN A 126 10.42 -17.76 -23.45
CA ASN A 126 9.04 -17.84 -22.97
C ASN A 126 8.89 -18.62 -21.66
N GLN A 127 9.76 -19.62 -21.41
CA GLN A 127 9.74 -20.39 -20.17
C GLN A 127 10.02 -19.50 -18.96
N ARG A 128 10.96 -18.56 -19.12
CA ARG A 128 11.40 -17.64 -18.08
C ARG A 128 11.67 -16.28 -18.72
N ARG A 129 10.70 -15.39 -18.64
CA ARG A 129 10.83 -14.03 -19.19
C ARG A 129 11.37 -13.00 -18.19
N GLY A 130 11.90 -13.42 -17.05
CA GLY A 130 12.42 -12.49 -16.03
C GLY A 130 11.35 -11.67 -15.27
N PHE A 131 11.78 -11.07 -14.16
CA PHE A 131 10.96 -10.21 -13.31
C PHE A 131 10.87 -8.80 -13.90
N LYS A 132 9.65 -8.29 -14.05
CA LYS A 132 9.40 -6.89 -14.41
C LYS A 132 9.01 -6.13 -13.14
N SER A 133 9.80 -5.12 -12.79
CA SER A 133 9.49 -4.22 -11.68
C SER A 133 8.16 -3.52 -11.94
N ASN A 134 7.32 -3.43 -10.90
CA ASN A 134 6.08 -2.63 -10.89
C ASN A 134 6.14 -1.70 -9.67
N ARG A 135 7.22 -0.92 -9.54
CA ARG A 135 7.49 -0.09 -8.34
C ARG A 135 6.45 1.03 -8.23
N LYS A 136 6.11 1.41 -6.99
CA LYS A 136 5.43 2.67 -6.64
C LYS A 136 6.16 3.31 -5.47
N ALA A 137 6.35 4.63 -5.49
CA ALA A 137 7.13 5.35 -4.48
C ALA A 137 6.56 5.26 -3.05
N GLU A 138 5.29 4.88 -2.87
CA GLU A 138 4.66 4.63 -1.57
C GLU A 138 5.15 3.35 -0.85
N ARG A 139 5.78 2.42 -1.56
CA ARG A 139 6.19 1.15 -0.94
C ARG A 139 7.64 1.21 -0.52
N LYS A 140 7.86 1.25 0.79
CA LYS A 140 9.16 0.89 1.36
C LYS A 140 9.51 -0.50 0.85
N ALA A 141 10.59 -0.63 0.10
CA ALA A 141 11.04 -1.93 -0.40
C ALA A 141 11.22 -2.87 0.80
N GLY A 142 10.41 -3.92 0.86
CA GLY A 142 10.57 -4.99 1.83
C GLY A 142 11.94 -5.67 1.65
N GLU A 143 12.40 -6.40 2.67
CA GLU A 143 13.73 -7.02 2.65
C GLU A 143 13.93 -7.94 1.43
N ASP A 144 12.91 -8.72 1.06
CA ASP A 144 12.94 -9.56 -0.15
C ASP A 144 13.08 -8.75 -1.45
N SER A 145 12.47 -7.56 -1.52
CA SER A 145 12.59 -6.68 -2.70
C SER A 145 13.99 -6.06 -2.81
N LYS A 146 14.67 -5.85 -1.69
CA LYS A 146 16.06 -5.38 -1.68
C LYS A 146 17.02 -6.49 -2.11
N GLY A 147 16.83 -7.71 -1.60
CA GLY A 147 17.60 -8.88 -2.04
C GLY A 147 17.45 -9.15 -3.54
N LEU A 148 16.23 -8.98 -4.07
CA LEU A 148 15.96 -9.06 -5.50
C LEU A 148 16.75 -8.03 -6.32
N LYS A 149 16.67 -6.75 -5.96
CA LYS A 149 17.42 -5.68 -6.64
C LYS A 149 18.93 -5.90 -6.58
N ALA A 150 19.45 -6.30 -5.42
CA ALA A 150 20.85 -6.63 -5.25
C ALA A 150 21.27 -7.79 -6.17
N GLY A 151 20.46 -8.84 -6.28
CA GLY A 151 20.71 -9.96 -7.19
C GLY A 151 20.65 -9.58 -8.67
N ILE A 152 19.80 -8.63 -9.06
CA ILE A 152 19.78 -8.05 -10.42
C ILE A 152 21.09 -7.27 -10.68
N GLY A 153 21.51 -6.44 -9.72
CA GLY A 153 22.76 -5.67 -9.82
C GLY A 153 24.00 -6.56 -9.94
N LYS A 154 24.11 -7.58 -9.08
CA LYS A 154 25.20 -8.59 -9.14
C LYS A 154 25.25 -9.29 -10.49
N LEU A 155 24.10 -9.64 -11.07
CA LEU A 155 24.04 -10.28 -12.38
C LEU A 155 24.49 -9.34 -13.51
N HIS A 156 24.07 -8.08 -13.50
CA HIS A 156 24.55 -7.07 -14.46
C HIS A 156 26.07 -6.89 -14.38
N GLU A 157 26.62 -6.81 -13.17
CA GLU A 157 28.06 -6.72 -12.95
C GLU A 157 28.81 -7.95 -13.46
N ALA A 158 28.35 -9.15 -13.12
CA ALA A 158 28.95 -10.39 -13.60
C ALA A 158 28.88 -10.54 -15.12
N MET A 159 27.79 -10.11 -15.77
CA MET A 159 27.68 -10.08 -17.23
C MET A 159 28.73 -9.15 -17.83
N ARG A 160 28.88 -7.94 -17.29
CA ARG A 160 29.87 -6.95 -17.72
C ARG A 160 31.30 -7.44 -17.54
N GLU A 161 31.64 -7.99 -16.37
CA GLU A 161 32.98 -8.54 -16.08
C GLU A 161 33.35 -9.71 -16.99
N SER A 162 32.36 -10.55 -17.33
CA SER A 162 32.56 -11.67 -18.26
C SER A 162 32.66 -11.25 -19.74
N GLY A 163 32.41 -9.97 -20.05
CA GLY A 163 32.29 -9.47 -21.42
C GLY A 163 31.17 -10.14 -22.21
N ALA A 164 30.09 -10.57 -21.55
CA ALA A 164 28.93 -11.15 -22.21
C ALA A 164 27.98 -10.03 -22.68
N ARG A 165 27.57 -10.08 -23.95
CA ARG A 165 26.66 -9.09 -24.56
C ARG A 165 25.22 -9.27 -24.11
N THR A 166 24.82 -10.52 -23.88
CA THR A 166 23.44 -10.87 -23.50
C THR A 166 23.40 -11.86 -22.34
N LEU A 167 22.23 -11.97 -21.70
CA LEU A 167 22.02 -12.93 -20.62
C LEU A 167 22.18 -14.38 -21.12
N GLY A 168 21.68 -14.68 -22.32
CA GLY A 168 21.84 -15.99 -22.97
C GLY A 168 23.30 -16.38 -23.15
N GLU A 169 24.13 -15.46 -23.64
CA GLU A 169 25.56 -15.67 -23.82
C GLU A 169 26.28 -15.89 -22.47
N TYR A 170 25.98 -15.07 -21.46
CA TYR A 170 26.52 -15.25 -20.10
C TYR A 170 26.15 -16.63 -19.53
N LEU A 171 24.88 -17.00 -19.63
CA LEU A 171 24.38 -18.29 -19.16
C LEU A 171 24.87 -19.46 -20.00
N TRP A 172 25.22 -19.27 -21.27
CA TRP A 172 25.88 -20.33 -22.01
C TRP A 172 27.30 -20.50 -21.50
N ARG A 173 28.12 -19.43 -21.51
CA ARG A 173 29.54 -19.44 -21.09
C ARG A 173 29.75 -20.05 -19.69
N ASN A 174 28.86 -19.78 -18.74
CA ASN A 174 28.99 -20.27 -17.37
C ASN A 174 28.40 -21.68 -17.13
N PHE A 175 27.69 -22.25 -18.10
CA PHE A 175 27.00 -23.55 -17.98
C PHE A 175 27.37 -24.55 -19.06
N ARG A 176 28.36 -24.22 -19.91
CA ARG A 176 28.90 -25.16 -20.89
C ARG A 176 29.28 -26.48 -20.20
N LYS A 177 28.90 -27.59 -20.84
CA LYS A 177 29.09 -28.94 -20.28
C LYS A 177 30.57 -29.31 -20.12
N ASP A 178 31.46 -28.63 -20.84
CA ASP A 178 32.92 -28.75 -20.75
C ASP A 178 33.50 -28.17 -19.44
N ARG A 179 32.77 -27.32 -18.71
CA ARG A 179 33.24 -26.82 -17.41
C ARG A 179 33.14 -27.89 -16.31
N PRO A 180 34.15 -27.99 -15.42
CA PRO A 180 34.10 -28.81 -14.22
C PRO A 180 32.85 -28.50 -13.41
N VAL A 181 32.15 -29.53 -12.93
CA VAL A 181 30.88 -29.40 -12.18
C VAL A 181 30.99 -28.40 -11.02
N ARG A 182 32.16 -28.33 -10.36
CA ARG A 182 32.46 -27.38 -9.27
C ARG A 182 32.50 -25.91 -9.69
N ARG A 183 32.64 -25.60 -10.98
CA ARG A 183 32.69 -24.25 -11.56
C ARG A 183 31.48 -23.90 -12.43
N ARG A 184 30.45 -24.76 -12.44
CA ARG A 184 29.16 -24.44 -13.07
C ARG A 184 28.35 -23.64 -12.07
N GLU A 185 27.87 -22.47 -12.47
CA GLU A 185 27.01 -21.64 -11.63
C GLU A 185 25.57 -22.21 -11.62
N ALA A 186 24.53 -21.48 -11.15
CA ALA A 186 23.13 -21.90 -11.29
C ALA A 186 22.35 -21.10 -12.37
N VAL A 187 21.74 -21.72 -13.40
CA VAL A 187 21.00 -21.00 -14.48
C VAL A 187 19.67 -20.44 -13.98
N ARG A 188 19.42 -20.59 -12.68
CA ARG A 188 18.17 -20.31 -12.01
C ARG A 188 18.49 -19.49 -10.78
N ALA A 189 17.76 -18.40 -10.60
CA ALA A 189 17.70 -17.70 -9.33
C ALA A 189 17.30 -18.70 -8.24
N ARG A 190 18.15 -18.82 -7.22
CA ARG A 190 17.89 -19.58 -6.01
C ARG A 190 18.06 -18.62 -4.84
N ALA A 191 17.07 -18.59 -3.96
CA ALA A 191 17.19 -17.83 -2.74
C ALA A 191 18.18 -18.55 -1.82
N ARG A 192 19.26 -17.86 -1.46
CA ARG A 192 20.13 -18.24 -0.34
C ARG A 192 19.67 -17.49 0.88
N ARG A 193 19.38 -18.21 1.95
CA ARG A 193 18.95 -17.60 3.21
C ARG A 193 20.18 -17.15 4.00
N VAL A 194 20.28 -15.86 4.29
CA VAL A 194 21.33 -15.27 5.12
C VAL A 194 20.64 -14.57 6.28
N GLY A 195 20.66 -15.22 7.46
CA GLY A 195 19.87 -14.80 8.62
C GLY A 195 18.36 -14.83 8.35
N ALA A 196 17.70 -13.68 8.50
CA ALA A 196 16.27 -13.50 8.20
C ALA A 196 15.97 -13.17 6.72
N LYS A 197 17.00 -13.00 5.88
CA LYS A 197 16.89 -12.41 4.54
C LYS A 197 17.06 -13.45 3.44
N ASN A 198 16.42 -13.20 2.30
CA ASN A 198 16.70 -13.89 1.06
C ASN A 198 17.67 -13.07 0.22
N GLU A 199 18.83 -13.65 -0.07
CA GLU A 199 19.77 -13.14 -1.06
C GLU A 199 19.72 -14.01 -2.32
N TYR A 200 20.05 -13.40 -3.44
CA TYR A 200 20.11 -14.07 -4.73
C TYR A 200 21.48 -13.82 -5.34
N ASP A 201 22.21 -14.89 -5.65
CA ASP A 201 23.49 -14.81 -6.35
C ASP A 201 23.29 -14.34 -7.80
N MET A 202 22.12 -14.67 -8.37
CA MET A 202 21.71 -14.32 -9.72
C MET A 202 20.21 -14.09 -9.75
N TYR A 203 19.78 -12.95 -10.29
CA TYR A 203 18.36 -12.69 -10.55
C TYR A 203 18.15 -11.94 -11.86
N ALA A 204 17.57 -12.61 -12.86
CA ALA A 204 17.36 -12.02 -14.18
C ALA A 204 16.13 -11.10 -14.25
N ALA A 205 16.37 -9.83 -14.57
CA ALA A 205 15.34 -8.83 -14.84
C ALA A 205 14.73 -9.01 -16.25
N ARG A 206 13.50 -8.53 -16.45
CA ARG A 206 12.79 -8.59 -17.74
C ARG A 206 13.58 -7.89 -18.85
N GLU A 207 14.17 -6.75 -18.55
CA GLU A 207 14.98 -5.95 -19.48
C GLU A 207 16.12 -6.74 -20.12
N MET A 208 16.76 -7.65 -19.37
CA MET A 208 17.86 -8.49 -19.88
C MET A 208 17.36 -9.45 -20.96
N TYR A 209 16.16 -10.02 -20.79
CA TYR A 209 15.55 -10.89 -21.80
C TYR A 209 15.05 -10.10 -23.02
N GLU A 210 14.54 -8.88 -22.81
CA GLU A 210 14.12 -8.00 -23.89
C GLU A 210 15.32 -7.58 -24.75
N ALA A 211 16.40 -7.11 -24.12
CA ALA A 211 17.65 -6.76 -24.80
C ALA A 211 18.27 -7.96 -25.53
N GLU A 212 18.24 -9.14 -24.93
CA GLU A 212 18.71 -10.37 -25.58
C GLU A 212 17.86 -10.74 -26.80
N PHE A 213 16.53 -10.67 -26.71
CA PHE A 213 15.64 -10.90 -27.85
C PHE A 213 15.99 -9.96 -29.00
N ASP A 214 16.15 -8.67 -28.70
CA ASP A 214 16.44 -7.64 -29.70
C ASP A 214 17.84 -7.85 -30.32
N ALA A 215 18.86 -8.22 -29.53
CA ALA A 215 20.20 -8.53 -30.02
C ALA A 215 20.25 -9.79 -30.91
N LEU A 216 19.58 -10.86 -30.49
CA LEU A 216 19.46 -12.10 -31.28
C LEU A 216 18.73 -11.86 -32.60
N TRP A 217 17.65 -11.07 -32.58
CA TRP A 217 16.93 -10.71 -33.80
C TRP A 217 17.81 -9.92 -34.76
N ALA A 218 18.53 -8.92 -34.26
CA ALA A 218 19.43 -8.11 -35.06
C ALA A 218 20.58 -8.92 -35.68
N ALA A 219 21.14 -9.89 -34.96
CA ALA A 219 22.18 -10.77 -35.49
C ALA A 219 21.66 -11.70 -36.60
N GLN A 220 20.42 -12.20 -36.48
CA GLN A 220 19.89 -13.23 -37.38
C GLN A 220 19.16 -12.68 -38.61
N VAL A 221 18.67 -11.43 -38.58
CA VAL A 221 17.83 -10.87 -39.66
C VAL A 221 18.51 -10.87 -41.03
N ALA A 222 19.84 -10.66 -41.07
CA ALA A 222 20.60 -10.66 -42.32
C ALA A 222 20.63 -12.05 -43.00
N HIS A 223 20.49 -13.12 -42.23
CA HIS A 223 20.57 -14.50 -42.69
C HIS A 223 19.21 -15.07 -43.15
N HIS A 224 18.10 -14.53 -42.65
CA HIS A 224 16.74 -15.06 -42.89
C HIS A 224 15.72 -13.95 -43.16
N LYS A 225 16.00 -13.05 -44.12
CA LYS A 225 15.20 -11.85 -44.38
C LYS A 225 13.71 -12.13 -44.64
N ASP A 226 13.40 -13.25 -45.29
CA ASP A 226 12.01 -13.61 -45.63
C ASP A 226 11.20 -14.03 -44.40
N ALA A 227 11.83 -14.66 -43.40
CA ALA A 227 11.17 -15.11 -42.17
C ALA A 227 11.24 -14.05 -41.05
N LEU A 228 12.34 -13.32 -40.95
CA LEU A 228 12.62 -12.35 -39.88
C LEU A 228 12.19 -10.92 -40.24
N THR A 229 10.89 -10.77 -40.54
CA THR A 229 10.29 -9.46 -40.83
C THR A 229 9.99 -8.64 -39.57
N ASP A 230 9.85 -7.32 -39.69
CA ASP A 230 9.44 -6.46 -38.56
C ASP A 230 8.09 -6.89 -37.97
N ARG A 231 7.17 -7.33 -38.82
CA ARG A 231 5.88 -7.88 -38.38
C ARG A 231 6.05 -9.13 -37.50
N ALA A 232 6.95 -10.03 -37.88
CA ALA A 232 7.25 -11.23 -37.10
C ALA A 232 7.91 -10.84 -35.76
N ARG A 233 8.85 -9.89 -35.78
CA ARG A 233 9.53 -9.36 -34.60
C ARG A 233 8.52 -8.83 -33.59
N ASP A 234 7.65 -7.91 -34.02
CA ASP A 234 6.70 -7.22 -33.15
C ASP A 234 5.68 -8.18 -32.55
N ASP A 235 5.16 -9.12 -33.35
CA ASP A 235 4.21 -10.11 -32.87
C ASP A 235 4.82 -11.03 -31.81
N LEU A 236 6.01 -11.58 -32.09
CA LEU A 236 6.73 -12.46 -31.17
C LEU A 236 7.13 -11.71 -29.88
N ARG A 237 7.73 -10.52 -30.01
CA ARG A 237 8.16 -9.70 -28.88
C ARG A 237 6.98 -9.33 -27.99
N ARG A 238 5.85 -8.93 -28.58
CA ARG A 238 4.60 -8.63 -27.86
C ARG A 238 4.09 -9.84 -27.10
N ILE A 239 3.94 -11.01 -27.74
CA ILE A 239 3.45 -12.22 -27.07
C ILE A 239 4.36 -12.58 -25.90
N LEU A 240 5.68 -12.53 -26.10
CA LEU A 240 6.66 -12.94 -25.12
C LEU A 240 6.63 -12.05 -23.86
N PHE A 241 6.59 -10.74 -24.04
CA PHE A 241 6.79 -9.79 -22.95
C PHE A 241 5.51 -9.10 -22.44
N PHE A 242 4.39 -9.22 -23.14
CA PHE A 242 3.12 -8.67 -22.69
C PHE A 242 2.73 -9.18 -21.29
N GLN A 243 2.40 -8.25 -20.41
CA GLN A 243 1.80 -8.55 -19.11
C GLN A 243 0.64 -7.60 -18.88
N ARG A 244 -0.48 -8.14 -18.36
CA ARG A 244 -1.61 -7.31 -17.97
C ARG A 244 -1.18 -6.37 -16.86
N LEU A 245 -1.59 -5.11 -16.96
CA LEU A 245 -1.37 -4.10 -15.92
C LEU A 245 -1.95 -4.58 -14.58
N LEU A 246 -1.30 -4.13 -13.49
CA LEU A 246 -1.85 -4.34 -12.16
C LEU A 246 -3.17 -3.58 -12.05
N LYS A 247 -4.14 -4.17 -11.37
CA LYS A 247 -5.38 -3.44 -11.08
C LYS A 247 -5.04 -2.31 -10.11
N PRO A 248 -5.41 -1.06 -10.39
CA PRO A 248 -5.26 0.02 -9.43
C PRO A 248 -6.08 -0.31 -8.18
N VAL A 249 -5.59 0.13 -7.03
CA VAL A 249 -6.35 0.06 -5.78
C VAL A 249 -7.18 1.35 -5.74
N PRO A 250 -8.53 1.27 -5.75
CA PRO A 250 -9.36 2.46 -5.65
C PRO A 250 -9.07 3.23 -4.36
N VAL A 251 -8.94 4.55 -4.49
CA VAL A 251 -8.74 5.46 -3.36
C VAL A 251 -10.10 5.74 -2.72
N GLY A 252 -10.12 5.87 -1.39
CA GLY A 252 -11.34 6.24 -0.67
C GLY A 252 -11.76 7.68 -0.97
N LYS A 253 -13.05 7.99 -0.81
CA LYS A 253 -13.59 9.34 -1.01
C LYS A 253 -13.24 10.30 0.11
N CYS A 254 -13.07 11.58 -0.23
CA CYS A 254 -12.82 12.65 0.73
C CYS A 254 -13.97 12.75 1.73
N ARG A 255 -13.63 12.97 3.01
CA ARG A 255 -14.63 13.09 4.08
C ARG A 255 -15.59 14.27 3.89
N LEU A 256 -15.12 15.41 3.37
CA LEU A 256 -15.90 16.65 3.27
C LEU A 256 -16.48 16.89 1.87
N VAL A 257 -15.86 16.31 0.84
CA VAL A 257 -16.27 16.45 -0.57
C VAL A 257 -16.35 15.05 -1.19
N PRO A 258 -17.51 14.36 -1.12
CA PRO A 258 -17.61 12.95 -1.53
C PRO A 258 -17.22 12.65 -2.99
N GLU A 259 -17.33 13.62 -3.89
CA GLU A 259 -16.91 13.49 -5.29
C GLU A 259 -15.38 13.40 -5.44
N ASP A 260 -14.64 14.05 -4.54
CA ASP A 260 -13.18 14.10 -4.57
C ASP A 260 -12.56 12.85 -3.93
N GLU A 261 -11.44 12.38 -4.48
CA GLU A 261 -10.67 11.30 -3.87
C GLU A 261 -9.81 11.85 -2.73
N ARG A 262 -9.50 11.01 -1.74
CA ARG A 262 -8.58 11.37 -0.68
C ARG A 262 -7.21 11.71 -1.27
N ALA A 263 -6.58 12.76 -0.76
CA ALA A 263 -5.27 13.20 -1.21
C ALA A 263 -4.18 12.26 -0.66
N PRO A 264 -3.20 11.81 -1.47
CA PRO A 264 -2.06 11.05 -0.96
C PRO A 264 -1.37 11.79 0.19
N ASP A 265 -1.01 11.07 1.26
CA ASP A 265 -0.34 11.67 2.42
C ASP A 265 0.99 12.30 2.03
N ALA A 266 1.64 11.78 0.99
CA ALA A 266 2.90 12.31 0.49
C ALA A 266 2.79 13.73 -0.09
N LEU A 267 1.61 14.22 -0.46
CA LEU A 267 1.49 15.54 -1.08
C LEU A 267 1.93 16.67 -0.12
N PRO A 268 2.59 17.73 -0.63
CA PRO A 268 3.00 18.88 0.18
C PRO A 268 1.85 19.48 1.00
N LEU A 269 0.69 19.65 0.37
CA LEU A 269 -0.50 20.22 1.02
C LEU A 269 -1.06 19.31 2.12
N ALA A 270 -1.03 17.98 1.93
CA ALA A 270 -1.46 17.01 2.93
C ALA A 270 -0.49 16.96 4.13
N GLN A 271 0.82 17.01 3.87
CA GLN A 271 1.84 17.15 4.92
C GLN A 271 1.63 18.43 5.73
N ARG A 272 1.38 19.56 5.05
CA ARG A 272 1.17 20.87 5.66
C ARG A 272 -0.09 20.93 6.51
N PHE A 273 -1.21 20.40 6.00
CA PHE A 273 -2.45 20.24 6.76
C PHE A 273 -2.23 19.48 8.08
N ARG A 274 -1.56 18.32 8.02
CA ARG A 274 -1.28 17.52 9.21
C ARG A 274 -0.43 18.28 10.24
N MET A 275 0.61 18.99 9.79
CA MET A 275 1.45 19.81 10.68
C MET A 275 0.65 20.92 11.34
N LEU A 276 -0.14 21.68 10.57
CA LEU A 276 -1.01 22.73 11.10
C LEU A 276 -2.02 22.19 12.10
N GLN A 277 -2.61 21.03 11.83
CA GLN A 277 -3.55 20.38 12.74
C GLN A 277 -2.88 19.93 14.04
N GLU A 278 -1.67 19.35 13.99
CA GLU A 278 -0.91 18.98 15.19
C GLU A 278 -0.55 20.23 16.02
N LEU A 279 -0.11 21.31 15.38
CA LEU A 279 0.24 22.57 16.07
C LEU A 279 -0.99 23.25 16.69
N ALA A 280 -2.12 23.29 15.99
CA ALA A 280 -3.36 23.88 16.53
C ALA A 280 -3.92 23.13 17.74
N ASN A 281 -3.62 21.83 17.83
CA ASN A 281 -3.99 20.97 18.94
C ASN A 281 -2.92 20.90 20.03
N LEU A 282 -1.75 21.50 19.83
CA LEU A 282 -0.67 21.51 20.81
C LEU A 282 -1.02 22.46 21.95
N GLU A 283 -1.08 21.90 23.14
CA GLU A 283 -1.28 22.63 24.40
C GLU A 283 -0.19 22.24 25.39
N TRP A 284 0.16 23.16 26.27
CA TRP A 284 0.94 22.85 27.47
C TRP A 284 0.27 23.46 28.69
N ARG A 285 0.67 22.97 29.85
CA ARG A 285 0.25 23.54 31.14
C ARG A 285 1.45 24.09 31.89
N THR A 286 1.26 25.27 32.45
CA THR A 286 2.17 25.89 33.40
C THR A 286 1.91 25.38 34.83
N VAL A 287 2.79 25.73 35.77
CA VAL A 287 2.74 25.24 37.17
C VAL A 287 1.43 25.63 37.88
N ASP A 288 0.85 26.76 37.49
CA ASP A 288 -0.45 27.29 37.91
C ASP A 288 -1.65 26.58 37.25
N LEU A 289 -1.41 25.50 36.50
CA LEU A 289 -2.42 24.70 35.79
C LEU A 289 -3.15 25.43 34.65
N ILE A 290 -2.68 26.61 34.25
CA ILE A 290 -3.23 27.32 33.09
C ILE A 290 -2.83 26.59 31.82
N ARG A 291 -3.82 26.40 30.92
CA ARG A 291 -3.57 25.81 29.60
C ARG A 291 -3.23 26.90 28.61
N HIS A 292 -2.10 26.73 27.95
CA HIS A 292 -1.66 27.62 26.88
C HIS A 292 -1.78 26.93 25.53
N ARG A 293 -2.11 27.73 24.51
CA ARG A 293 -2.14 27.35 23.10
C ARG A 293 -1.15 28.21 22.34
N LEU A 294 -0.71 27.71 21.19
CA LEU A 294 0.21 28.45 20.34
C LEU A 294 -0.44 29.73 19.78
N ALA A 295 0.27 30.84 19.92
CA ALA A 295 0.00 32.04 19.16
C ALA A 295 0.46 31.89 17.70
N PRO A 296 -0.06 32.68 16.74
CA PRO A 296 0.32 32.60 15.32
C PRO A 296 1.84 32.65 15.09
N ALA A 297 2.53 33.60 15.72
CA ALA A 297 3.99 33.73 15.59
C ALA A 297 4.76 32.50 16.11
N GLN A 298 4.31 31.91 17.22
CA GLN A 298 4.89 30.68 17.78
C GLN A 298 4.66 29.49 16.83
N ARG A 299 3.43 29.35 16.33
CA ARG A 299 3.06 28.34 15.34
C ARG A 299 3.91 28.48 14.09
N ASP A 300 4.07 29.67 13.54
CA ASP A 300 4.85 29.92 12.31
C ASP A 300 6.34 29.57 12.50
N ASN A 301 6.92 29.89 13.65
CA ASN A 301 8.31 29.55 13.96
C ASN A 301 8.52 28.02 14.03
N ILE A 302 7.61 27.31 14.70
CA ILE A 302 7.67 25.84 14.78
C ILE A 302 7.40 25.21 13.40
N LEU A 303 6.40 25.72 12.67
CA LEU A 303 6.02 25.24 11.35
C LEU A 303 7.18 25.34 10.37
N LYS A 304 7.89 26.48 10.31
CA LYS A 304 9.10 26.65 9.46
C LYS A 304 10.14 25.55 9.67
N LYS A 305 10.29 25.05 10.91
CA LYS A 305 11.22 23.96 11.23
C LYS A 305 10.65 22.59 10.87
N LEU A 306 9.37 22.35 11.15
CA LEU A 306 8.68 21.12 10.75
C LEU A 306 8.66 20.95 9.22
N GLU A 307 8.51 22.04 8.46
CA GLU A 307 8.51 22.01 7.00
C GLU A 307 9.82 21.53 6.40
N ARG A 308 10.95 21.74 7.08
CA ARG A 308 12.29 21.37 6.61
C ARG A 308 12.85 20.09 7.23
N THR A 309 12.07 19.41 8.08
CA THR A 309 12.52 18.22 8.81
C THR A 309 11.48 17.11 8.76
N GLY A 310 11.90 15.86 8.92
CA GLY A 310 10.95 14.73 8.97
C GLY A 310 10.23 14.58 10.31
N LYS A 311 10.79 15.15 11.38
CA LYS A 311 10.27 15.15 12.75
C LYS A 311 10.88 16.28 13.57
N LEU A 312 10.19 16.71 14.62
CA LEU A 312 10.67 17.70 15.58
C LEU A 312 10.33 17.24 17.01
N SER A 313 11.34 17.07 17.87
CA SER A 313 11.13 16.60 19.24
C SER A 313 10.43 17.64 20.11
N PHE A 314 9.65 17.18 21.10
CA PHE A 314 9.03 18.07 22.08
C PHE A 314 10.06 18.86 22.88
N ASP A 315 11.24 18.30 23.17
CA ASP A 315 12.35 19.04 23.80
C ASP A 315 12.79 20.25 22.97
N ARG A 316 12.88 20.09 21.65
CA ARG A 316 13.24 21.19 20.77
C ARG A 316 12.11 22.21 20.66
N ILE A 317 10.85 21.76 20.72
CA ILE A 317 9.69 22.65 20.75
C ILE A 317 9.66 23.47 22.05
N ARG A 318 9.93 22.86 23.22
CA ARG A 318 10.13 23.57 24.50
C ARG A 318 11.16 24.68 24.36
N GLY A 319 12.34 24.36 23.82
CA GLY A 319 13.40 25.35 23.62
C GLY A 319 13.01 26.49 22.65
N ILE A 320 12.19 26.22 21.64
CA ILE A 320 11.67 27.26 20.72
C ILE A 320 10.70 28.21 21.43
N LEU A 321 9.89 27.66 22.33
CA LEU A 321 8.89 28.40 23.08
C LEU A 321 9.44 29.06 24.35
N GLY A 322 10.71 28.79 24.70
CA GLY A 322 11.31 29.28 25.95
C GLY A 322 10.70 28.64 27.20
N LEU A 323 10.24 27.39 27.10
CA LEU A 323 9.61 26.67 28.21
C LEU A 323 10.63 25.84 29.00
N ASP A 324 10.40 25.70 30.30
CA ASP A 324 11.20 24.86 31.18
C ASP A 324 11.14 23.38 30.79
N ALA A 325 12.20 22.64 31.13
CA ALA A 325 12.30 21.20 30.83
C ALA A 325 11.19 20.36 31.50
N GLY A 326 10.63 20.84 32.62
CA GLY A 326 9.53 20.17 33.33
C GLY A 326 8.15 20.31 32.68
N VAL A 327 7.99 21.20 31.69
CA VAL A 327 6.71 21.44 31.01
C VAL A 327 6.43 20.36 29.98
N SER A 328 5.30 19.68 30.11
CA SER A 328 4.86 18.65 29.16
C SER A 328 3.74 19.15 28.25
N PHE A 329 3.73 18.67 27.01
CA PHE A 329 2.65 18.93 26.07
C PHE A 329 1.55 17.87 26.17
N ASN A 330 0.31 18.24 25.86
CA ASN A 330 -0.83 17.32 25.79
C ASN A 330 -0.66 16.19 24.75
N LEU A 331 0.13 16.42 23.71
CA LEU A 331 0.45 15.44 22.66
C LEU A 331 1.68 14.58 22.99
N GLU A 332 2.41 14.91 24.04
CA GLU A 332 3.61 14.21 24.46
C GLU A 332 3.26 13.01 25.34
N SER A 333 3.92 11.89 25.08
CA SER A 333 3.81 10.69 25.91
C SER A 333 5.11 9.91 25.88
N VAL A 334 5.20 8.87 26.72
CA VAL A 334 6.35 7.94 26.70
C VAL A 334 6.58 7.35 25.29
N LYS A 335 5.50 7.14 24.53
CA LYS A 335 5.54 6.59 23.16
C LYS A 335 5.64 7.64 22.06
N ARG A 336 5.34 8.91 22.36
CA ARG A 336 5.36 10.01 21.39
C ARG A 336 6.23 11.15 21.89
N LYS A 337 7.46 11.19 21.40
CA LYS A 337 8.49 12.17 21.77
C LYS A 337 8.70 13.28 20.73
N ASP A 338 8.03 13.17 19.59
CA ASP A 338 8.14 14.11 18.48
C ASP A 338 6.81 14.34 17.75
N LEU A 339 6.72 15.50 17.11
CA LEU A 339 5.74 15.80 16.08
C LEU A 339 6.31 15.41 14.72
N ASN A 340 5.42 14.93 13.83
CA ASN A 340 5.83 14.57 12.49
C ASN A 340 6.04 15.85 11.66
N GLY A 341 7.22 16.01 11.06
CA GLY A 341 7.49 17.11 10.13
C GLY A 341 7.14 16.74 8.69
N ASN A 342 7.58 17.54 7.71
CA ASN A 342 7.39 17.27 6.29
C ASN A 342 8.24 16.07 5.86
N LYS A 343 7.69 14.86 6.00
CA LYS A 343 8.39 13.61 5.67
C LYS A 343 8.73 13.52 4.19
N THR A 344 7.84 13.97 3.32
CA THR A 344 8.09 14.01 1.87
C THR A 344 9.26 14.92 1.53
N GLY A 345 9.21 16.17 2.01
CA GLY A 345 10.28 17.12 1.77
C GLY A 345 11.62 16.66 2.36
N ALA A 346 11.62 16.10 3.57
CA ALA A 346 12.84 15.56 4.18
C ALA A 346 13.47 14.41 3.36
N VAL A 347 12.65 13.57 2.72
CA VAL A 347 13.12 12.53 1.81
C VAL A 347 13.65 13.14 0.51
N LEU A 348 12.89 14.00 -0.15
CA LEU A 348 13.23 14.53 -1.47
C LEU A 348 14.37 15.56 -1.44
N ALA A 349 14.52 16.30 -0.34
CA ALA A 349 15.61 17.25 -0.12
C ALA A 349 16.94 16.59 0.30
N HIS A 350 17.03 15.25 0.29
CA HIS A 350 18.30 14.56 0.54
C HIS A 350 19.34 14.95 -0.52
N LYS A 351 20.62 15.03 -0.12
CA LYS A 351 21.72 15.49 -0.99
C LYS A 351 21.91 14.67 -2.28
N ALA A 352 21.58 13.38 -2.24
CA ALA A 352 21.64 12.48 -3.40
C ALA A 352 20.39 12.59 -4.31
N ARG A 353 19.44 13.47 -3.97
CA ARG A 353 18.19 13.71 -4.69
C ARG A 353 18.17 15.18 -5.14
N PHE A 354 17.14 15.95 -4.76
CA PHE A 354 17.04 17.36 -5.10
C PHE A 354 17.87 18.29 -4.19
N GLY A 355 18.39 17.77 -3.06
CA GLY A 355 19.15 18.58 -2.12
C GLY A 355 18.37 19.80 -1.62
N LYS A 356 19.07 20.93 -1.43
CA LYS A 356 18.44 22.17 -0.95
C LYS A 356 17.46 22.78 -1.95
N ALA A 357 17.66 22.57 -3.25
CA ALA A 357 16.82 23.11 -4.32
C ALA A 357 15.36 22.66 -4.23
N TRP A 358 15.09 21.51 -3.57
CA TRP A 358 13.73 21.06 -3.29
C TRP A 358 12.87 22.14 -2.63
N TRP A 359 13.46 22.90 -1.70
CA TRP A 359 12.74 23.91 -0.92
C TRP A 359 12.42 25.17 -1.71
N ASP A 360 13.07 25.37 -2.86
CA ASP A 360 12.88 26.53 -3.71
C ASP A 360 11.78 26.27 -4.76
N PHE A 361 11.37 25.01 -4.95
CA PHE A 361 10.23 24.67 -5.80
C PHE A 361 8.92 25.16 -5.20
N SER A 362 8.05 25.70 -6.06
CA SER A 362 6.67 26.04 -5.69
C SER A 362 5.92 24.80 -5.18
N LEU A 363 4.88 25.01 -4.35
CA LEU A 363 4.08 23.90 -3.83
C LEU A 363 3.43 23.08 -4.95
N ASP A 364 3.02 23.72 -6.05
CA ASP A 364 2.46 23.05 -7.22
C ASP A 364 3.52 22.19 -7.93
N ARG A 365 4.75 22.69 -8.05
CA ARG A 365 5.85 21.91 -8.64
C ARG A 365 6.21 20.72 -7.76
N GLN A 366 6.29 20.92 -6.45
CA GLN A 366 6.51 19.82 -5.51
C GLN A 366 5.40 18.77 -5.60
N ALA A 367 4.14 19.20 -5.70
CA ALA A 367 2.99 18.31 -5.85
C ALA A 367 3.06 17.50 -7.16
N ALA A 368 3.34 18.16 -8.29
CA ALA A 368 3.48 17.50 -9.59
C ALA A 368 4.59 16.44 -9.59
N ILE A 369 5.75 16.73 -8.98
CA ILE A 369 6.83 15.75 -8.83
C ILE A 369 6.38 14.57 -7.98
N VAL A 370 5.77 14.83 -6.81
CA VAL A 370 5.27 13.76 -5.93
C VAL A 370 4.26 12.89 -6.64
N GLU A 371 3.28 13.46 -7.33
CA GLU A 371 2.28 12.72 -8.09
C GLU A 371 2.89 11.83 -9.15
N ARG A 372 3.86 12.37 -9.92
CA ARG A 372 4.55 11.59 -10.94
C ARG A 372 5.28 10.39 -10.33
N LEU A 373 5.95 10.58 -9.19
CA LEU A 373 6.62 9.50 -8.45
C LEU A 373 5.64 8.44 -7.93
N LEU A 374 4.41 8.84 -7.58
CA LEU A 374 3.37 7.93 -7.10
C LEU A 374 2.70 7.15 -8.25
N ALA A 375 2.53 7.78 -9.41
CA ALA A 375 1.73 7.26 -10.51
C ALA A 375 2.54 6.45 -11.55
N GLU A 376 3.78 6.87 -11.86
CA GLU A 376 4.56 6.26 -12.93
C GLU A 376 5.17 4.92 -12.48
N GLU A 377 4.70 3.82 -13.08
CA GLU A 377 5.16 2.46 -12.77
C GLU A 377 6.39 2.08 -13.62
N ASN A 378 6.61 2.75 -14.75
CA ASN A 378 7.75 2.50 -15.62
C ASN A 378 8.96 3.34 -15.19
N GLU A 379 9.96 2.66 -14.64
CA GLU A 379 11.19 3.28 -14.17
C GLU A 379 11.90 4.08 -15.25
N GLN A 380 12.00 3.57 -16.48
CA GLN A 380 12.70 4.29 -17.54
C GLN A 380 11.99 5.59 -17.92
N ILE A 381 10.66 5.55 -18.09
CA ILE A 381 9.85 6.74 -18.37
C ILE A 381 9.98 7.77 -17.25
N LEU A 382 10.02 7.30 -15.99
CA LEU A 382 10.21 8.18 -14.85
C LEU A 382 11.61 8.80 -14.82
N LEU A 383 12.66 8.04 -15.09
CA LEU A 383 14.04 8.53 -15.13
C LEU A 383 14.24 9.56 -16.24
N ASP A 384 13.70 9.31 -17.43
CA ASP A 384 13.79 10.23 -18.56
C ASP A 384 13.04 11.52 -18.27
N TRP A 385 11.84 11.42 -17.68
CA TRP A 385 11.08 12.59 -17.22
C TRP A 385 11.82 13.38 -16.15
N LEU A 386 12.42 12.71 -15.15
CA LEU A 386 13.20 13.39 -14.10
C LEU A 386 14.38 14.17 -14.69
N ARG A 387 15.08 13.60 -15.67
CA ARG A 387 16.19 14.29 -16.34
C ARG A 387 15.72 15.48 -17.17
N ALA A 388 14.71 15.27 -18.01
CA ALA A 388 14.21 16.28 -18.93
C ALA A 388 13.49 17.42 -18.21
N GLU A 389 12.58 17.10 -17.30
CA GLU A 389 11.68 18.08 -16.69
C GLU A 389 12.22 18.62 -15.36
N CYS A 390 12.99 17.84 -14.61
CA CYS A 390 13.51 18.26 -13.31
C CYS A 390 15.01 18.62 -13.33
N GLY A 391 15.71 18.45 -14.46
CA GLY A 391 17.10 18.88 -14.63
C GLY A 391 18.09 18.14 -13.72
N VAL A 392 17.78 16.92 -13.30
CA VAL A 392 18.66 16.12 -12.44
C VAL A 392 19.51 15.16 -13.28
N ASP A 393 20.72 14.84 -12.79
CA ASP A 393 21.60 13.88 -13.45
C ASP A 393 21.07 12.43 -13.34
N GLY A 394 21.78 11.50 -13.97
CA GLY A 394 21.38 10.09 -14.03
C GLY A 394 21.40 9.35 -12.69
N ASP A 395 22.29 9.72 -11.76
CA ASP A 395 22.39 9.12 -10.43
C ASP A 395 21.29 9.68 -9.52
N ALA A 396 21.13 11.01 -9.50
CA ALA A 396 20.08 11.70 -8.76
C ALA A 396 18.69 11.26 -9.23
N ALA A 397 18.46 11.12 -10.54
CA ALA A 397 17.21 10.60 -11.07
C ALA A 397 16.88 9.21 -10.50
N ARG A 398 17.87 8.30 -10.42
CA ARG A 398 17.70 6.96 -9.83
C ARG A 398 17.37 7.04 -8.34
N GLU A 399 18.09 7.85 -7.58
CA GLU A 399 17.86 8.05 -6.15
C GLU A 399 16.51 8.71 -5.82
N ILE A 400 16.03 9.61 -6.68
CA ILE A 400 14.71 10.23 -6.59
C ILE A 400 13.63 9.20 -6.90
N ALA A 401 13.81 8.45 -7.99
CA ALA A 401 12.85 7.42 -8.40
C ALA A 401 12.70 6.33 -7.31
N ASP A 402 13.79 6.00 -6.61
CA ASP A 402 13.81 5.06 -5.48
C ASP A 402 13.40 5.66 -4.12
N ALA A 403 12.99 6.92 -4.07
CA ALA A 403 12.53 7.56 -2.85
C ALA A 403 11.31 6.83 -2.25
N SER A 404 11.41 6.48 -0.96
CA SER A 404 10.27 5.94 -0.20
C SER A 404 9.47 7.11 0.38
N LEU A 405 8.35 7.44 -0.26
CA LEU A 405 7.46 8.50 0.19
C LEU A 405 6.48 7.98 1.27
N PRO A 406 5.90 8.86 2.10
CA PRO A 406 4.90 8.47 3.09
C PRO A 406 3.73 7.71 2.43
N PRO A 407 3.44 6.47 2.85
CA PRO A 407 2.29 5.75 2.34
C PRO A 407 1.00 6.29 2.95
N GLY A 408 -0.11 6.07 2.25
CA GLY A 408 -1.43 6.39 2.76
C GLY A 408 -2.05 7.62 2.11
N HIS A 409 -3.24 7.94 2.57
CA HIS A 409 -4.03 9.05 2.07
C HIS A 409 -4.66 9.77 3.25
N SER A 410 -4.70 11.10 3.16
CA SER A 410 -5.37 11.96 4.12
C SER A 410 -6.86 11.62 4.17
N SER A 411 -7.53 11.94 5.27
CA SER A 411 -9.00 11.87 5.32
C SER A 411 -9.68 12.87 4.37
N LEU A 412 -8.94 13.88 3.89
CA LEU A 412 -9.40 14.95 3.01
C LEU A 412 -8.80 14.81 1.61
N GLY A 413 -9.57 15.23 0.61
CA GLY A 413 -9.14 15.37 -0.78
C GLY A 413 -8.52 16.74 -1.03
N ARG A 414 -8.01 16.96 -2.24
CA ARG A 414 -7.31 18.20 -2.62
C ARG A 414 -8.22 19.40 -2.54
N VAL A 415 -9.48 19.27 -2.93
CA VAL A 415 -10.45 20.37 -2.93
C VAL A 415 -10.70 20.87 -1.51
N ALA A 416 -10.91 19.93 -0.57
CA ALA A 416 -11.10 20.28 0.84
C ALA A 416 -9.82 20.86 1.45
N LEU A 417 -8.66 20.26 1.17
CA LEU A 417 -7.37 20.74 1.68
C LEU A 417 -7.05 22.16 1.18
N GLY A 418 -7.30 22.44 -0.11
CA GLY A 418 -7.06 23.75 -0.71
C GLY A 418 -7.89 24.88 -0.10
N LYS A 419 -9.08 24.58 0.44
CA LYS A 419 -9.89 25.56 1.18
C LYS A 419 -9.50 25.66 2.66
N ILE A 420 -9.19 24.54 3.31
CA ILE A 420 -9.00 24.49 4.77
C ILE A 420 -7.59 24.94 5.18
N VAL A 421 -6.54 24.57 4.44
CA VAL A 421 -5.16 24.89 4.80
C VAL A 421 -4.94 26.41 4.88
N PRO A 422 -5.33 27.23 3.89
CA PRO A 422 -5.15 28.68 3.97
C PRO A 422 -5.88 29.30 5.18
N VAL A 423 -7.06 28.80 5.52
CA VAL A 423 -7.81 29.25 6.70
C VAL A 423 -7.05 28.91 7.99
N MET A 424 -6.51 27.69 8.10
CA MET A 424 -5.70 27.30 9.26
C MET A 424 -4.42 28.14 9.40
N GLU A 425 -3.91 28.68 8.30
CA GLU A 425 -2.73 29.54 8.29
C GLU A 425 -3.04 30.97 8.71
N ALA A 426 -4.12 31.54 8.18
CA ALA A 426 -4.43 32.95 8.38
C ALA A 426 -5.24 33.23 9.64
N ALA A 427 -6.18 32.35 10.00
CA ALA A 427 -7.18 32.65 11.02
C ALA A 427 -6.74 32.31 12.44
N THR A 428 -7.23 33.09 13.39
CA THR A 428 -7.13 32.83 14.83
C THR A 428 -8.44 32.23 15.35
N ASP A 429 -8.38 31.66 16.54
CA ASP A 429 -9.54 31.12 17.22
C ASP A 429 -10.45 32.28 17.69
N PRO A 430 -11.72 32.36 17.24
CA PRO A 430 -12.61 33.45 17.64
C PRO A 430 -12.91 33.47 19.14
N ALA A 431 -12.84 32.31 19.82
CA ALA A 431 -13.04 32.22 21.27
C ALA A 431 -11.77 32.53 22.06
N VAL A 432 -10.59 32.44 21.42
CA VAL A 432 -9.29 32.74 22.03
C VAL A 432 -8.45 33.48 20.99
N PRO A 433 -8.66 34.80 20.79
CA PRO A 433 -8.12 35.54 19.64
C PRO A 433 -6.58 35.50 19.50
N ALA A 434 -5.86 35.25 20.58
CA ALA A 434 -4.40 35.08 20.58
C ALA A 434 -3.93 33.66 20.22
N ALA A 435 -4.83 32.70 19.97
CA ALA A 435 -4.51 31.33 19.63
C ALA A 435 -4.83 31.01 18.17
N VAL A 436 -4.08 30.08 17.58
CA VAL A 436 -4.37 29.58 16.23
C VAL A 436 -5.69 28.78 16.18
N ILE A 437 -6.41 28.91 15.06
CA ILE A 437 -7.69 28.20 14.82
C ILE A 437 -7.51 26.68 14.73
N ARG A 438 -8.49 25.91 15.20
CA ARG A 438 -8.51 24.43 15.07
C ARG A 438 -9.15 23.98 13.77
N TYR A 439 -8.87 22.72 13.40
CA TYR A 439 -9.46 22.08 12.22
C TYR A 439 -11.00 22.20 12.17
N ALA A 440 -11.71 22.01 13.29
CA ALA A 440 -13.17 22.07 13.30
C ALA A 440 -13.70 23.47 12.89
N GLN A 441 -13.03 24.52 13.38
CA GLN A 441 -13.38 25.91 13.09
C GLN A 441 -12.94 26.29 11.67
N ALA A 442 -11.75 25.85 11.24
CA ALA A 442 -11.29 26.08 9.87
C ALA A 442 -12.18 25.37 8.83
N ALA A 443 -12.67 24.16 9.15
CA ALA A 443 -13.65 23.47 8.32
C ALA A 443 -14.97 24.25 8.24
N ALA A 444 -15.47 24.76 9.38
CA ALA A 444 -16.69 25.58 9.42
C ALA A 444 -16.54 26.87 8.59
N ALA A 445 -15.42 27.59 8.74
CA ALA A 445 -15.10 28.78 7.95
C ALA A 445 -14.95 28.48 6.44
N ALA A 446 -14.56 27.25 6.09
CA ALA A 446 -14.51 26.77 4.71
C ALA A 446 -15.87 26.23 4.19
N GLY A 447 -16.96 26.37 4.96
CA GLY A 447 -18.30 25.95 4.58
C GLY A 447 -18.59 24.46 4.82
N TYR A 448 -17.81 23.78 5.66
CA TYR A 448 -17.96 22.35 5.94
C TYR A 448 -18.28 22.09 7.41
N HIS A 449 -19.07 21.05 7.67
CA HIS A 449 -19.19 20.51 9.02
C HIS A 449 -18.15 19.40 9.25
N HIS A 450 -17.33 19.54 10.29
CA HIS A 450 -16.16 18.68 10.49
C HIS A 450 -16.49 17.21 10.86
N SER A 451 -17.66 16.96 11.48
CA SER A 451 -18.00 15.67 12.11
C SER A 451 -19.42 15.17 11.87
N ASP A 452 -20.43 16.04 12.01
CA ASP A 452 -21.82 15.79 11.65
C ASP A 452 -22.01 15.79 10.13
N HIS A 453 -22.53 14.68 9.62
CA HIS A 453 -22.84 14.44 8.21
C HIS A 453 -24.23 13.81 8.07
N ARG A 454 -25.07 13.93 9.11
CA ARG A 454 -26.43 13.38 9.10
C ARG A 454 -27.24 14.09 8.02
N THR A 455 -27.97 13.31 7.23
CA THR A 455 -28.88 13.82 6.19
C THR A 455 -30.22 14.28 6.77
N GLY A 456 -30.55 13.86 8.00
CA GLY A 456 -31.89 14.00 8.57
C GLY A 456 -32.91 13.01 8.00
N GLU A 457 -32.52 12.16 7.05
CA GLU A 457 -33.39 11.16 6.43
C GLU A 457 -33.75 10.06 7.43
N VAL A 458 -35.05 9.73 7.49
CA VAL A 458 -35.60 8.69 8.37
C VAL A 458 -36.11 7.54 7.50
N PHE A 459 -35.56 6.35 7.71
CA PHE A 459 -35.97 5.16 6.97
C PHE A 459 -36.96 4.32 7.77
N ALA A 460 -38.01 3.82 7.10
CA ALA A 460 -38.98 2.90 7.70
C ALA A 460 -38.35 1.53 8.05
N GLN A 461 -37.32 1.12 7.31
CA GLN A 461 -36.51 -0.08 7.57
C GLN A 461 -35.04 0.28 7.48
N LEU A 462 -34.19 -0.43 8.23
CA LEU A 462 -32.76 -0.22 8.16
C LEU A 462 -32.26 -0.59 6.73
N PRO A 463 -31.69 0.37 5.98
CA PRO A 463 -31.21 0.12 4.63
C PRO A 463 -29.91 -0.69 4.66
N TYR A 464 -29.38 -1.02 3.48
CA TYR A 464 -28.01 -1.53 3.41
C TYR A 464 -27.07 -0.50 4.01
N TYR A 465 -26.20 -0.93 4.93
CA TYR A 465 -25.34 0.01 5.64
C TYR A 465 -24.45 0.84 4.71
N GLY A 466 -24.10 0.32 3.51
CA GLY A 466 -23.29 1.06 2.56
C GLY A 466 -23.99 2.29 1.99
N GLN A 467 -25.32 2.32 1.95
CA GLN A 467 -26.09 3.48 1.51
C GLN A 467 -25.95 4.65 2.50
N VAL A 468 -25.95 4.37 3.80
CA VAL A 468 -25.85 5.39 4.87
C VAL A 468 -24.40 5.66 5.30
N LEU A 469 -23.50 4.69 5.11
CA LEU A 469 -22.09 4.75 5.48
C LEU A 469 -21.17 4.69 4.27
N GLU A 470 -21.57 5.33 3.16
CA GLU A 470 -20.85 5.30 1.88
C GLU A 470 -19.40 5.79 2.01
N ARG A 471 -19.13 6.67 2.98
CA ARG A 471 -17.77 7.19 3.26
C ARG A 471 -16.87 6.20 4.00
N GLN A 472 -17.46 5.17 4.59
CA GLN A 472 -16.81 4.11 5.35
C GLN A 472 -16.77 2.79 4.56
N THR A 473 -17.48 2.70 3.44
CA THR A 473 -17.37 1.59 2.49
C THR A 473 -16.29 1.85 1.46
N ALA A 474 -15.83 0.77 0.84
CA ALA A 474 -14.90 0.81 -0.26
C ALA A 474 -15.46 0.03 -1.45
N PHE A 475 -15.01 0.41 -2.66
CA PHE A 475 -15.22 -0.33 -3.90
C PHE A 475 -16.68 -0.35 -4.43
N GLY A 476 -17.48 0.66 -4.09
CA GLY A 476 -18.80 0.86 -4.71
C GLY A 476 -18.66 1.28 -6.18
N THR A 477 -19.53 0.77 -7.05
CA THR A 477 -19.58 1.14 -8.47
C THR A 477 -20.35 2.43 -8.73
N GLY A 478 -21.25 2.82 -7.82
CA GLY A 478 -22.19 3.95 -7.99
C GLY A 478 -23.31 3.69 -9.00
N LYS A 479 -23.31 2.54 -9.67
CA LYS A 479 -24.24 2.20 -10.75
C LYS A 479 -25.62 1.80 -10.20
N LEU A 480 -26.68 2.35 -10.78
CA LEU A 480 -28.05 2.14 -10.32
C LEU A 480 -28.53 0.70 -10.53
N GLU A 481 -28.04 0.05 -11.58
CA GLU A 481 -28.37 -1.32 -11.97
C GLU A 481 -27.65 -2.40 -11.12
N ASP A 482 -26.67 -2.00 -10.32
CA ASP A 482 -25.92 -2.90 -9.46
C ASP A 482 -26.67 -3.16 -8.13
N SER A 483 -26.56 -4.39 -7.62
CA SER A 483 -27.02 -4.73 -6.26
C SER A 483 -26.42 -3.78 -5.22
N ASP A 484 -27.12 -3.50 -4.11
CA ASP A 484 -26.67 -2.59 -3.04
C ASP A 484 -25.18 -2.75 -2.65
N GLU A 485 -24.71 -3.99 -2.43
CA GLU A 485 -23.30 -4.25 -2.07
C GLU A 485 -22.32 -3.82 -3.17
N LYS A 486 -22.66 -4.06 -4.45
CA LYS A 486 -21.82 -3.64 -5.58
C LYS A 486 -21.88 -2.13 -5.78
N ARG A 487 -23.08 -1.56 -5.69
CA ARG A 487 -23.32 -0.13 -5.89
C ARG A 487 -22.61 0.72 -4.84
N TYR A 488 -22.87 0.44 -3.56
CA TYR A 488 -22.36 1.22 -2.44
C TYR A 488 -21.06 0.67 -1.83
N GLY A 489 -20.61 -0.50 -2.27
CA GLY A 489 -19.42 -1.15 -1.74
C GLY A 489 -19.65 -1.76 -0.36
N ARG A 490 -18.57 -2.09 0.34
CA ARG A 490 -18.63 -2.71 1.68
C ARG A 490 -17.46 -2.31 2.57
N VAL A 491 -17.63 -2.51 3.89
CA VAL A 491 -16.52 -2.42 4.84
C VAL A 491 -15.51 -3.55 4.56
N GLY A 492 -14.22 -3.22 4.56
CA GLY A 492 -13.16 -4.16 4.20
C GLY A 492 -13.00 -5.35 5.17
N ASN A 493 -13.45 -5.19 6.42
CA ASN A 493 -13.47 -6.28 7.41
C ASN A 493 -14.68 -7.19 7.17
N PRO A 494 -14.49 -8.46 6.76
CA PRO A 494 -15.58 -9.34 6.39
C PRO A 494 -16.49 -9.69 7.57
N THR A 495 -15.94 -9.83 8.79
CA THR A 495 -16.71 -10.09 10.01
C THR A 495 -17.68 -8.93 10.29
N VAL A 496 -17.20 -7.69 10.16
CA VAL A 496 -18.04 -6.49 10.33
C VAL A 496 -19.11 -6.40 9.23
N HIS A 497 -18.76 -6.68 7.98
CA HIS A 497 -19.73 -6.68 6.87
C HIS A 497 -20.85 -7.70 7.11
N VAL A 498 -20.54 -8.92 7.57
CA VAL A 498 -21.56 -9.92 7.91
C VAL A 498 -22.38 -9.47 9.12
N GLY A 499 -21.73 -9.01 10.19
CA GLY A 499 -22.40 -8.54 11.41
C GLY A 499 -23.41 -7.43 11.14
N LEU A 500 -23.05 -6.39 10.36
CA LEU A 500 -23.97 -5.30 10.00
C LEU A 500 -25.15 -5.78 9.14
N ASN A 501 -24.94 -6.77 8.25
CA ASN A 501 -26.03 -7.33 7.46
C ASN A 501 -26.96 -8.23 8.30
N GLN A 502 -26.44 -8.97 9.29
CA GLN A 502 -27.29 -9.70 10.24
C GLN A 502 -28.04 -8.75 11.16
N LEU A 503 -27.40 -7.66 11.61
CA LEU A 503 -28.05 -6.59 12.36
C LEU A 503 -29.23 -6.01 11.57
N ARG A 504 -29.02 -5.66 10.30
CA ARG A 504 -30.10 -5.21 9.41
C ARG A 504 -31.28 -6.17 9.37
N ARG A 505 -31.01 -7.47 9.23
CA ARG A 505 -32.07 -8.50 9.19
C ARG A 505 -32.83 -8.59 10.52
N VAL A 506 -32.12 -8.59 11.64
CA VAL A 506 -32.73 -8.65 12.98
C VAL A 506 -33.59 -7.42 13.23
N VAL A 507 -33.04 -6.22 13.04
CA VAL A 507 -33.77 -4.96 13.26
C VAL A 507 -35.01 -4.90 12.37
N ASN A 508 -34.89 -5.21 11.07
CA ASN A 508 -36.03 -5.15 10.16
C ASN A 508 -37.10 -6.21 10.46
N ALA A 509 -36.71 -7.39 10.95
CA ALA A 509 -37.66 -8.42 11.37
C ALA A 509 -38.41 -8.00 12.64
N VAL A 510 -37.72 -7.42 13.63
CA VAL A 510 -38.35 -6.88 14.84
C VAL A 510 -39.30 -5.74 14.47
N VAL A 511 -38.88 -4.83 13.58
CA VAL A 511 -39.74 -3.72 13.11
C VAL A 511 -40.97 -4.24 12.36
N ALA A 512 -40.83 -5.28 11.54
CA ALA A 512 -41.96 -5.89 10.83
C ALA A 512 -42.96 -6.56 11.80
N ALA A 513 -42.48 -7.14 12.90
CA ALA A 513 -43.33 -7.83 13.87
C ALA A 513 -44.01 -6.87 14.87
N HIS A 514 -43.29 -5.85 15.33
CA HIS A 514 -43.68 -5.02 16.48
C HIS A 514 -43.84 -3.52 16.15
N GLY A 515 -43.63 -3.11 14.90
CA GLY A 515 -43.59 -1.71 14.49
C GLY A 515 -42.25 -1.03 14.80
N ALA A 516 -42.12 0.27 14.56
CA ALA A 516 -40.87 0.99 14.82
C ALA A 516 -40.62 1.17 16.34
N PRO A 517 -39.39 0.93 16.85
CA PRO A 517 -39.06 1.14 18.26
C PRO A 517 -38.98 2.64 18.59
N GLN A 518 -39.31 3.01 19.81
CA GLN A 518 -39.14 4.37 20.35
C GLN A 518 -37.66 4.70 20.53
N SER A 519 -36.85 3.70 20.89
CA SER A 519 -35.41 3.83 21.06
C SER A 519 -34.69 2.52 20.82
N ILE A 520 -33.44 2.61 20.36
CA ILE A 520 -32.54 1.47 20.18
C ILE A 520 -31.31 1.70 21.06
N VAL A 521 -30.99 0.71 21.89
CA VAL A 521 -29.81 0.71 22.76
C VAL A 521 -28.86 -0.38 22.26
N VAL A 522 -27.63 0.00 21.94
CA VAL A 522 -26.62 -0.91 21.40
C VAL A 522 -25.48 -1.04 22.41
N GLU A 523 -25.11 -2.27 22.76
CA GLU A 523 -23.89 -2.52 23.52
C GLU A 523 -22.66 -2.27 22.64
N THR A 524 -21.77 -1.39 23.10
CA THR A 524 -20.49 -1.11 22.45
C THR A 524 -19.34 -1.77 23.21
N ALA A 525 -18.28 -2.17 22.50
CA ALA A 525 -17.10 -2.80 23.08
C ALA A 525 -16.56 -2.06 24.32
N ARG A 526 -16.12 -2.84 25.32
CA ARG A 526 -15.72 -2.37 26.66
C ARG A 526 -14.60 -1.32 26.67
N GLU A 527 -13.80 -1.19 25.61
CA GLU A 527 -12.68 -0.23 25.51
C GLU A 527 -13.13 1.24 25.62
N LEU A 528 -14.36 1.56 25.22
CA LEU A 528 -14.92 2.92 25.38
C LEU A 528 -15.13 3.32 26.85
N LYS A 529 -15.19 2.35 27.77
CA LYS A 529 -15.45 2.54 29.22
C LYS A 529 -14.17 2.70 30.06
N LEU A 530 -12.98 2.68 29.44
CA LEU A 530 -11.71 2.80 30.18
C LEU A 530 -11.46 4.25 30.64
N THR A 531 -11.19 4.42 31.93
CA THR A 531 -10.80 5.70 32.54
C THR A 531 -9.43 6.17 32.03
N TRP A 532 -9.16 7.48 32.13
CA TRP A 532 -7.88 8.07 31.69
C TRP A 532 -6.66 7.43 32.38
N GLU A 533 -6.77 7.14 33.68
CA GLU A 533 -5.72 6.49 34.47
C GLU A 533 -5.41 5.09 33.94
N LYS A 534 -6.45 4.30 33.65
CA LYS A 534 -6.29 2.94 33.13
C LYS A 534 -5.71 2.94 31.71
N ARG A 535 -6.06 3.92 30.88
CA ARG A 535 -5.42 4.12 29.56
C ARG A 535 -3.92 4.43 29.70
N LYS A 536 -3.56 5.31 30.64
CA LYS A 536 -2.15 5.68 30.90
C LYS A 536 -1.34 4.52 31.48
N GLU A 537 -1.95 3.71 32.34
CA GLU A 537 -1.36 2.48 32.87
C GLU A 537 -1.10 1.46 31.75
N ILE A 538 -2.11 1.18 30.91
CA ILE A 538 -1.96 0.30 29.74
C ILE A 538 -0.88 0.83 28.79
N GLU A 539 -0.83 2.14 28.54
CA GLU A 539 0.21 2.73 27.69
C GLU A 539 1.61 2.55 28.28
N ARG A 540 1.78 2.77 29.59
CA ARG A 540 3.05 2.56 30.31
C ARG A 540 3.45 1.09 30.28
N GLU A 541 2.51 0.18 30.56
CA GLU A 541 2.75 -1.26 30.52
C GLU A 541 3.17 -1.70 29.12
N GLN A 542 2.45 -1.26 28.09
CA GLN A 542 2.82 -1.54 26.71
C GLN A 542 4.18 -0.95 26.32
N ALA A 543 4.52 0.26 26.78
CA ALA A 543 5.82 0.88 26.53
C ALA A 543 6.96 0.10 27.22
N ALA A 544 6.76 -0.30 28.48
CA ALA A 544 7.70 -1.15 29.21
C ALA A 544 7.86 -2.52 28.54
N ASN A 545 6.76 -3.14 28.12
CA ASN A 545 6.79 -4.41 27.37
C ASN A 545 7.50 -4.27 26.02
N GLN A 546 7.34 -3.13 25.34
CA GLN A 546 8.04 -2.83 24.10
C GLN A 546 9.55 -2.65 24.34
N GLY A 547 9.94 -1.90 25.37
CA GLY A 547 11.35 -1.75 25.77
C GLY A 547 12.01 -3.10 26.08
N LYS A 548 11.37 -3.93 26.92
CA LYS A 548 11.82 -5.30 27.20
C LYS A 548 11.94 -6.15 25.92
N ASN A 549 11.01 -6.01 24.98
CA ASN A 549 11.06 -6.73 23.72
C ASN A 549 12.17 -6.22 22.79
N ASP A 550 12.57 -4.96 22.88
CA ASP A 550 13.67 -4.38 22.12
C ASP A 550 15.03 -4.80 22.69
N GLU A 551 15.16 -4.90 24.01
CA GLU A 551 16.31 -5.50 24.69
C GLU A 551 16.49 -6.98 24.29
N ARG A 552 15.43 -7.78 24.42
CA ARG A 552 15.45 -9.19 23.96
C ARG A 552 15.79 -9.33 22.48
N ARG A 553 15.38 -8.36 21.66
CA ARG A 553 15.72 -8.33 20.24
C ARG A 553 17.22 -8.16 20.01
N LYS A 554 17.87 -7.27 20.78
CA LYS A 554 19.31 -7.06 20.72
C LYS A 554 20.05 -8.31 21.17
N GLU A 555 19.63 -8.90 22.28
CA GLU A 555 20.22 -10.12 22.82
C GLU A 555 20.06 -11.32 21.87
N LEU A 556 18.88 -11.50 21.26
CA LEU A 556 18.70 -12.52 20.21
C LEU A 556 19.62 -12.29 19.01
N ALA A 557 19.85 -11.03 18.62
CA ALA A 557 20.76 -10.69 17.53
C ALA A 557 22.22 -11.00 17.88
N GLU A 558 22.65 -10.71 19.11
CA GLU A 558 23.98 -11.05 19.63
C GLU A 558 24.20 -12.56 19.68
N LEU A 559 23.16 -13.32 20.06
CA LEU A 559 23.16 -14.79 20.07
C LEU A 559 22.98 -15.43 18.67
N GLY A 560 22.87 -14.63 17.61
CA GLY A 560 22.65 -15.11 16.24
C GLY A 560 21.29 -15.79 16.02
N GLN A 561 20.32 -15.60 16.92
CA GLN A 561 19.00 -16.20 16.87
C GLN A 561 17.97 -15.29 16.20
N ARG A 562 16.90 -15.88 15.65
CA ARG A 562 15.84 -15.11 14.98
C ARG A 562 14.99 -14.33 15.99
N ASP A 563 14.72 -13.06 15.69
CA ASP A 563 13.65 -12.29 16.35
C ASP A 563 12.28 -12.85 15.94
N THR A 564 11.80 -13.83 16.70
CA THR A 564 10.45 -14.36 16.60
C THR A 564 9.74 -14.15 17.92
N TYR A 565 8.40 -14.20 17.90
CA TYR A 565 7.62 -14.15 19.13
C TYR A 565 8.03 -15.28 20.09
N ASP A 566 8.14 -16.51 19.59
CA ASP A 566 8.55 -17.67 20.39
C ASP A 566 9.95 -17.53 20.96
N ASN A 567 10.94 -17.07 20.17
CA ASN A 567 12.30 -16.88 20.69
C ASN A 567 12.37 -15.79 21.75
N ARG A 568 11.63 -14.69 21.59
CA ARG A 568 11.52 -13.65 22.62
C ARG A 568 10.78 -14.16 23.86
N MET A 569 9.83 -15.07 23.70
CA MET A 569 9.15 -15.70 24.83
C MET A 569 10.08 -16.67 25.56
N ARG A 570 10.89 -17.46 24.84
CA ARG A 570 11.90 -18.35 25.42
C ARG A 570 13.02 -17.60 26.14
N LEU A 571 13.38 -16.39 25.69
CA LEU A 571 14.33 -15.53 26.39
C LEU A 571 13.69 -14.80 27.60
N ARG A 572 12.35 -14.75 27.65
CA ARG A 572 11.60 -14.15 28.75
C ARG A 572 11.40 -15.13 29.91
N LEU A 573 11.15 -16.40 29.58
CA LEU A 573 11.05 -17.52 30.50
C LEU A 573 12.45 -17.89 31.00
#